data_AF-A0A1B3M1Q4-F1
#
_entry.id   AF-A0A1B3M1Q4-F1
#
_cell.length_a   1.000
_cell.length_b   1.000
_cell.length_c   1.000
_cell.angle_alpha   90.00
_cell.angle_beta   90.00
_cell.angle_gamma   90.00
#
_symmetry.space_group_name_H-M   'P 1'
#
loop_
_entity.id
_entity.type
_entity.pdbx_description
1 polymer ?
#
loop_
_entity_poly.entity_id
_entity_poly.type
_entity_poly.pdbx_seq_one_letter_code
_entity_poly.pdbx_strand_id
1 'polypeptide(L)' 'MTKPSRPTAGAERSGLNRRTLFAGASTVGALAAAAALIPRAPVEETAAIEAKPAPTKGGGYSLSDHVKQYYQTTRI' A
#
# COMPACT_ATOMS: atom_id res chain seq x y z
N MET A 1 -25.39 53.64 34.37
CA MET A 1 -23.94 53.34 34.34
C MET A 1 -23.73 51.85 34.11
N THR A 2 -22.96 51.55 33.05
CA THR A 2 -22.39 50.26 32.63
C THR A 2 -21.66 49.53 33.76
N LYS A 3 -21.71 48.19 33.86
CA LYS A 3 -20.93 47.27 33.01
C LYS A 3 -21.47 45.83 33.10
N PRO A 4 -21.56 45.07 31.99
CA PRO A 4 -21.65 43.61 32.05
C PRO A 4 -20.27 42.98 32.24
N SER A 5 -20.15 42.02 33.15
CA SER A 5 -18.94 41.22 33.37
C SER A 5 -18.64 40.36 32.15
N ARG A 6 -17.39 40.40 31.70
CA ARG A 6 -16.88 39.67 30.53
C ARG A 6 -16.79 38.17 30.87
N PRO A 7 -17.32 37.25 30.05
CA PRO A 7 -17.01 35.84 30.20
C PRO A 7 -15.54 35.66 29.80
N THR A 8 -14.72 35.12 30.70
CA THR A 8 -13.36 34.67 30.38
C THR A 8 -13.46 33.44 29.49
N ALA A 9 -13.72 33.67 28.20
CA ALA A 9 -13.52 32.67 27.17
C ALA A 9 -12.00 32.45 27.02
N GLY A 10 -11.53 31.27 27.40
CA GLY A 10 -10.12 30.94 27.33
C GLY A 10 -9.82 29.56 27.86
N ALA A 11 -10.46 28.55 27.26
CA ALA A 11 -10.15 27.13 27.35
C ALA A 11 -9.97 26.58 28.77
N GLU A 12 -10.98 25.85 29.25
CA GLU A 12 -10.69 24.69 30.09
C GLU A 12 -9.63 23.87 29.36
N ARG A 13 -8.38 23.95 29.84
CA ARG A 13 -7.30 23.10 29.37
C ARG A 13 -7.63 21.70 29.85
N SER A 14 -8.53 21.01 29.15
CA SER A 14 -8.52 19.55 29.08
C SER A 14 -7.17 19.19 28.48
N GLY A 15 -6.18 19.12 29.37
CA GLY A 15 -4.78 19.07 29.04
C GLY A 15 -4.48 17.72 28.42
N LEU A 16 -4.60 17.65 27.11
CA LEU A 16 -4.06 16.55 26.33
C LEU A 16 -2.62 16.34 26.79
N ASN A 17 -2.38 15.19 27.41
CA ASN A 17 -1.09 14.88 27.99
C ASN A 17 -0.10 14.84 26.84
N ARG A 18 0.75 15.87 26.73
CA ARG A 18 1.71 16.02 25.63
C ARG A 18 2.54 14.76 25.46
N ARG A 19 2.82 14.06 26.56
CA ARG A 19 3.55 12.79 26.59
C ARG A 19 2.81 11.64 25.91
N THR A 20 1.48 11.54 26.03
CA THR A 20 0.71 10.50 25.33
C THR A 20 0.59 10.80 23.84
N LEU A 21 0.48 12.08 23.48
CA LEU A 21 0.54 12.51 22.08
C LEU A 21 1.88 12.17 21.44
N PHE A 22 2.99 12.48 22.13
CA PHE A 22 4.33 12.13 21.62
C PHE A 22 4.57 10.62 21.59
N ALA A 23 4.14 9.88 22.60
CA ALA A 23 4.26 8.42 22.61
C ALA A 23 3.46 7.76 21.47
N GLY A 24 2.26 8.26 21.18
CA GLY A 24 1.44 7.81 20.05
C GLY A 24 2.04 8.19 18.69
N ALA A 25 2.50 9.42 18.53
CA ALA A 25 3.10 9.87 17.27
C ALA A 25 4.44 9.17 16.97
N SER A 26 5.27 8.93 18.00
CA SER A 26 6.57 8.30 17.83
C SER A 26 6.46 6.82 17.42
N THR A 27 5.49 6.08 17.96
CA THR A 27 5.30 4.66 17.59
C THR A 27 4.86 4.51 16.14
N VAL A 28 3.91 5.35 15.70
CA VAL A 28 3.45 5.35 14.29
C VAL A 28 4.58 5.76 13.34
N GLY A 29 5.34 6.80 13.70
CA GLY A 29 6.49 7.24 12.90
C GLY A 29 7.61 6.20 12.80
N ALA A 30 7.96 5.55 13.91
CA ALA A 30 8.99 4.50 13.92
C ALA A 30 8.57 3.27 13.11
N LEU A 31 7.31 2.85 13.21
CA LEU A 31 6.78 1.74 12.42
C LEU A 31 6.79 2.06 10.92
N ALA A 32 6.36 3.27 10.53
CA ALA A 32 6.36 3.71 9.15
C ALA A 32 7.79 3.78 8.57
N ALA A 33 8.75 4.30 9.34
CA ALA A 33 10.15 4.36 8.93
C ALA A 33 10.75 2.95 8.77
N ALA A 34 10.44 2.02 9.68
CA ALA A 34 10.89 0.64 9.57
C ALA A 34 10.30 -0.07 8.34
N ALA A 35 9.01 0.14 8.05
CA ALA A 35 8.37 -0.40 6.87
C ALA A 35 8.93 0.18 5.55
N ALA A 36 9.35 1.45 5.56
CA ALA A 36 9.94 2.10 4.39
C ALA A 36 11.33 1.56 4.01
N LEU A 37 12.04 0.92 4.95
CA LEU A 37 13.35 0.30 4.70
C LEU A 37 13.25 -1.12 4.15
N ILE A 38 12.05 -1.74 4.16
CA ILE A 38 11.84 -3.05 3.56
C ILE A 38 12.05 -2.90 2.05
N PRO A 39 12.98 -3.66 1.43
CA PRO A 39 13.17 -3.62 -0.01
C PRO A 39 11.84 -3.84 -0.72
N ARG A 40 11.35 -2.81 -1.40
CA ARG A 40 10.11 -2.85 -2.17
C ARG A 40 10.33 -3.87 -3.28
N ALA A 41 9.68 -5.03 -3.18
CA ALA A 41 9.57 -5.93 -4.31
C ALA A 41 8.97 -5.14 -5.48
N PRO A 42 9.47 -5.31 -6.72
CA PRO A 42 8.81 -4.71 -7.87
C PRO A 42 7.35 -5.12 -7.80
N VAL A 43 6.47 -4.12 -7.81
CA VAL A 43 5.06 -4.37 -8.04
C VAL A 43 5.05 -5.00 -9.43
N GLU A 44 4.78 -6.30 -9.52
CA GLU A 44 4.33 -6.86 -10.77
C GLU A 44 3.08 -6.05 -11.12
N GLU A 45 3.25 -5.09 -12.02
CA GLU A 45 2.16 -4.58 -12.83
C GLU A 45 1.46 -5.85 -13.29
N THR A 46 0.30 -6.16 -12.71
CA THR A 46 -0.50 -7.30 -13.13
C THR A 46 -0.74 -7.01 -14.60
N ALA A 47 0.07 -7.62 -15.47
CA ALA A 47 0.04 -7.37 -16.88
C ALA A 47 -1.42 -7.53 -17.25
N ALA A 48 -2.06 -6.44 -17.70
CA ALA A 48 -3.45 -6.46 -18.09
C ALA A 48 -3.57 -7.70 -18.97
N ILE A 49 -4.35 -8.68 -18.53
CA ILE A 49 -4.48 -9.95 -19.23
C ILE A 49 -5.18 -9.56 -20.52
N GLU A 50 -4.40 -9.26 -21.55
CA GLU A 50 -4.88 -8.94 -22.86
C GLU A 50 -5.72 -10.16 -23.26
N ALA A 51 -7.02 -9.92 -23.50
CA ALA A 51 -7.96 -10.99 -23.77
C ALA A 51 -7.43 -11.75 -24.99
N LYS A 52 -6.86 -12.93 -24.73
CA LYS A 52 -6.15 -13.70 -25.74
C LYS A 52 -7.14 -13.98 -26.88
N PRO A 53 -6.81 -13.62 -28.13
CA PRO A 53 -7.74 -13.77 -29.24
C PRO A 53 -8.20 -15.22 -29.33
N ALA A 54 -9.49 -15.40 -29.65
CA ALA A 54 -10.10 -16.73 -29.72
C ALA A 54 -9.26 -17.64 -30.64
N PRO A 55 -8.90 -18.85 -30.19
CA PRO A 55 -8.01 -19.73 -30.94
C PRO A 55 -8.68 -20.16 -32.25
N THR A 56 -8.03 -19.90 -33.39
CA THR A 56 -8.55 -20.17 -34.74
C THR A 56 -8.81 -21.65 -35.03
N LYS A 57 -8.24 -22.56 -34.22
CA LYS A 57 -8.38 -24.02 -34.34
C LYS A 57 -9.05 -24.69 -33.14
N GLY A 58 -9.86 -23.95 -32.37
CA GLY A 58 -10.84 -24.56 -31.46
C GLY A 58 -10.29 -25.49 -30.38
N GLY A 59 -9.08 -25.28 -29.89
CA GLY A 59 -8.53 -26.02 -28.76
C GLY A 59 -8.08 -25.05 -27.70
N GLY A 60 -8.70 -25.05 -26.52
CA GLY A 60 -8.37 -24.18 -25.37
C GLY A 60 -6.97 -24.40 -24.77
N TYR A 61 -6.05 -24.98 -25.54
CA TYR A 61 -4.67 -25.18 -25.16
C TYR A 61 -3.88 -23.91 -25.44
N SER A 62 -3.15 -23.47 -24.42
CA SER A 62 -2.19 -22.37 -24.54
C SER A 62 -0.78 -22.93 -24.38
N LEU A 63 0.13 -22.45 -25.23
CA LEU A 63 1.53 -22.81 -25.14
C LEU A 63 2.16 -22.11 -23.93
N SER A 64 2.39 -22.84 -22.85
CA SER A 64 3.08 -22.36 -21.64
C SER A 64 4.59 -22.30 -21.85
N ASP A 65 5.26 -21.41 -21.11
CA ASP A 65 6.71 -21.22 -21.23
C ASP A 65 7.49 -22.47 -20.82
N HIS A 66 6.99 -23.26 -19.86
CA HIS A 66 7.58 -24.57 -19.52
C HIS A 66 7.66 -25.52 -20.72
N VAL A 67 6.59 -25.58 -21.53
CA VAL A 67 6.53 -26.43 -22.73
C VAL A 67 7.49 -25.92 -23.79
N LYS A 68 7.58 -24.59 -23.96
CA LYS A 68 8.56 -23.97 -24.88
C LYS A 68 9.99 -24.35 -24.50
N GLN A 69 10.33 -24.21 -23.21
CA GLN A 69 11.66 -24.51 -22.70
C GLN A 69 12.00 -26.00 -22.88
N TYR A 70 11.06 -26.92 -22.61
CA TYR A 70 11.26 -28.35 -22.79
C TYR A 70 11.68 -28.69 -24.23
N TYR A 71 10.99 -28.14 -25.23
CA TYR A 71 11.33 -28.38 -26.63
C TYR A 71 12.56 -27.59 -27.10
N GLN A 72 12.87 -26.46 -26.46
CA GLN A 72 14.07 -25.69 -26.79
C GLN A 72 15.35 -26.44 -26.44
N THR A 73 15.39 -27.14 -25.30
CA THR A 73 16.58 -27.85 -24.83
C THR A 73 16.73 -29.26 -25.42
N THR A 74 15.65 -29.83 -25.94
CA THR A 74 15.61 -31.21 -26.46
C THR A 74 15.63 -31.28 -27.99
N ARG A 75 15.71 -30.14 -28.69
CA ARG A 75 15.78 -30.10 -30.15
C ARG A 75 17.19 -30.50 -30.60
N ILE A 76 17.27 -31.62 -31.32
CA ILE A 76 18.45 -32.13 -32.05
C ILE A 76 18.64 -31.38 -33.37
#